data_AF-A0AAW9ILZ1-F1
#
_entry.id   AF-A0AAW9ILZ1-F1
#
_cell.length_a   1.000
_cell.length_b   1.000
_cell.length_c   1.000
_cell.angle_alpha   90.00
_cell.angle_beta   90.00
_cell.angle_gamma   90.00
#
_symmetry.space_group_name_H-M   'P 1'
#
loop_
_entity.id
_entity.type
_entity.pdbx_description
1 polymer ?
#
loop_
_entity_poly.entity_id
_entity_poly.type
_entity_poly.pdbx_seq_one_letter_code
_entity_poly.pdbx_strand_id
1 'polypeptide(L)'
;FKTGLFNIGAPGQMLFGGFCSIAVGLTLDLPKALLVPIVVLVGILGGALWATVPGLLKAKFNVHEVVSSIMMNWIAYWIVYYNIPKYFKGEFLETESRMLPETATLRVSWLSSIFSGSYINLGIFLAITA
;
A
#
# COMPACT_ATOMS: atom_id res chain seq x y z
N PHE A 1 -10.70 11.23 -16.96
CA PHE A 1 -9.65 12.20 -16.62
C PHE A 1 -9.87 13.50 -17.39
N LYS A 2 -10.49 14.52 -16.76
CA LYS A 2 -10.84 15.81 -17.40
C LYS A 2 -10.46 17.04 -16.56
N THR A 3 -9.60 16.88 -15.55
CA THR A 3 -9.27 17.95 -14.60
C THR A 3 -7.93 18.65 -14.87
N GLY A 4 -7.17 18.24 -15.90
CA GLY A 4 -5.84 18.84 -16.20
C GLY A 4 -4.80 18.66 -15.09
N LEU A 5 -5.10 17.81 -14.11
CA LEU A 5 -4.27 17.50 -12.96
C LEU A 5 -3.21 16.45 -13.34
N PHE A 6 -1.96 16.70 -12.97
CA PHE A 6 -0.81 15.84 -13.27
C PHE A 6 -0.28 15.26 -11.96
N ASN A 7 -0.85 14.12 -11.56
CA ASN A 7 -0.50 13.44 -10.32
C ASN A 7 0.72 12.53 -10.50
N ILE A 8 1.88 12.94 -9.97
CA ILE A 8 3.11 12.12 -9.88
C ILE A 8 3.28 11.52 -8.46
N GLY A 9 2.26 11.63 -7.61
CA GLY A 9 2.24 11.17 -6.22
C GLY A 9 1.85 9.70 -6.03
N ALA A 10 1.58 8.98 -7.13
CA ALA A 10 1.17 7.57 -7.06
C ALA A 10 2.16 6.68 -6.29
N PRO A 11 3.50 6.84 -6.39
CA PRO A 11 4.45 6.06 -5.60
C PRO A 11 4.25 6.24 -4.09
N GLY A 12 4.04 7.48 -3.61
CA GLY A 12 3.82 7.76 -2.20
C GLY A 12 2.49 7.22 -1.69
N GLN A 13 1.43 7.30 -2.50
CA GLN A 13 0.13 6.71 -2.19
C GLN A 13 0.21 5.19 -2.06
N MET A 14 0.92 4.52 -2.98
CA MET A 14 1.15 3.09 -2.95
C MET A 14 1.97 2.69 -1.71
N LEU A 15 3.02 3.45 -1.41
CA LEU A 15 3.91 3.17 -0.29
C LEU A 15 3.21 3.33 1.07
N PHE A 16 2.43 4.41 1.24
CA PHE A 16 1.65 4.63 2.45
C PHE A 16 0.49 3.64 2.60
N GLY A 17 -0.23 3.35 1.51
CA GLY A 17 -1.27 2.32 1.50
C GLY A 17 -0.72 0.94 1.85
N GLY A 18 0.43 0.57 1.27
CA GLY A 18 1.13 -0.67 1.58
C GLY A 18 1.56 -0.75 3.05
N PHE A 19 2.06 0.34 3.61
CA PHE A 19 2.37 0.42 5.05
C PHE A 19 1.14 0.17 5.93
N CYS A 20 -0.01 0.77 5.62
CA CYS A 20 -1.25 0.52 6.36
C CYS A 20 -1.69 -0.95 6.24
N SER A 21 -1.59 -1.54 5.05
CA SER A 21 -1.90 -2.95 4.80
C SER A 21 -0.97 -3.89 5.59
N ILE A 22 0.34 -3.62 5.61
CA ILE A 22 1.32 -4.39 6.40
C ILE A 22 1.03 -4.26 7.89
N ALA A 23 0.77 -3.04 8.38
CA ALA A 23 0.47 -2.79 9.78
C ALA A 23 -0.73 -3.62 10.25
N VAL A 24 -1.80 -3.68 9.46
CA VAL A 24 -2.99 -4.48 9.78
C VAL A 24 -2.73 -5.98 9.61
N GLY A 25 -2.09 -6.39 8.52
CA GLY A 25 -1.81 -7.80 8.23
C GLY A 25 -0.83 -8.46 9.21
N LEU A 26 -0.02 -7.68 9.93
CA LEU A 26 0.91 -8.17 10.97
C LEU A 26 0.38 -8.03 12.40
N THR A 27 -0.68 -7.24 12.63
CA THR A 27 -1.22 -7.01 13.98
C THR A 27 -2.50 -7.78 14.24
N LEU A 28 -3.33 -8.00 13.22
CA LEU A 28 -4.60 -8.68 13.35
C LEU A 28 -4.46 -10.16 13.02
N ASP A 29 -4.90 -11.02 13.94
CA ASP A 29 -4.99 -12.45 13.74
C ASP A 29 -6.46 -12.84 13.49
N LEU A 30 -6.83 -12.97 12.21
CA LEU A 30 -8.15 -13.41 11.77
C LEU A 30 -8.04 -14.49 10.69
N PRO A 31 -9.11 -15.27 10.48
CA PRO A 31 -9.17 -16.19 9.34
C PRO A 31 -8.93 -15.46 8.01
N LYS A 32 -8.21 -16.12 7.11
CA LYS A 32 -7.81 -15.59 5.79
C LYS A 32 -8.96 -14.94 5.01
N ALA A 33 -10.15 -15.54 5.06
CA ALA A 33 -11.34 -15.06 4.36
C ALA A 33 -11.76 -13.64 4.78
N LEU A 34 -11.51 -13.27 6.03
CA LEU A 34 -11.86 -11.95 6.56
C LEU A 34 -10.66 -10.99 6.56
N LEU A 35 -9.46 -11.52 6.86
CA LEU A 35 -8.25 -10.70 6.92
C LEU A 35 -7.88 -10.11 5.56
N VAL A 36 -8.00 -10.89 4.48
CA VAL A 36 -7.62 -10.46 3.13
C VAL A 36 -8.44 -9.26 2.64
N PRO A 37 -9.79 -9.27 2.68
CA PRO A 37 -10.59 -8.08 2.33
C PRO A 37 -10.25 -6.85 3.19
N ILE A 38 -10.02 -7.03 4.49
CA ILE A 38 -9.68 -5.94 5.40
C ILE A 38 -8.34 -5.30 5.00
N VAL A 39 -7.31 -6.11 4.76
CA VAL A 39 -5.98 -5.61 4.38
C VAL A 39 -6.03 -4.83 3.04
N VAL A 40 -6.82 -5.30 2.08
CA VAL A 40 -7.05 -4.60 0.80
C VAL A 40 -7.79 -3.28 1.00
N LEU A 41 -8.90 -3.29 1.76
CA LEU A 41 -9.68 -2.08 2.04
C LEU A 41 -8.85 -1.03 2.78
N VAL A 42 -8.08 -1.44 3.79
CA VAL A 42 -7.18 -0.55 4.53
C VAL A 42 -6.10 0.02 3.63
N GLY A 43 -5.56 -0.75 2.69
CA GLY A 43 -4.59 -0.26 1.70
C GLY A 43 -5.18 0.81 0.77
N ILE A 44 -6.40 0.56 0.26
CA ILE A 44 -7.13 1.52 -0.58
C ILE A 44 -7.42 2.80 0.21
N LEU A 45 -7.96 2.68 1.42
CA LEU A 45 -8.28 3.83 2.27
C LEU A 45 -7.02 4.60 2.68
N GLY A 46 -5.92 3.91 2.99
CA GLY A 46 -4.64 4.52 3.32
C GLY A 46 -4.08 5.33 2.15
N GLY A 47 -4.06 4.74 0.94
CA GLY A 47 -3.65 5.43 -0.27
C GLY A 47 -4.54 6.64 -0.63
N ALA A 48 -5.87 6.49 -0.49
CA ALA A 48 -6.83 7.55 -0.75
C ALA A 48 -6.70 8.71 0.26
N LEU A 49 -6.49 8.40 1.54
CA LEU A 49 -6.23 9.39 2.58
C LEU A 49 -4.94 10.15 2.28
N TRP A 50 -3.89 9.44 1.84
CA TRP A 50 -2.62 10.07 1.44
C TRP A 50 -2.77 10.97 0.21
N ALA A 51 -3.56 10.55 -0.77
CA ALA A 51 -3.89 11.33 -1.97
C ALA A 51 -4.64 12.63 -1.66
N THR A 52 -5.38 12.65 -0.55
CA THR A 52 -6.19 13.81 -0.14
C THR A 52 -5.30 15.00 0.23
N VAL A 53 -4.11 14.77 0.79
CA VAL A 53 -3.21 15.85 1.24
C VAL A 53 -2.75 16.77 0.08
N PRO A 54 -2.10 16.28 -1.00
CA PRO A 54 -1.72 17.14 -2.12
C PRO A 54 -2.95 17.73 -2.83
N GLY A 55 -4.06 17.00 -2.88
CA GLY A 55 -5.33 17.50 -3.43
C GLY A 55 -5.88 18.70 -2.65
N LEU A 56 -5.87 18.64 -1.31
CA LEU A 56 -6.27 19.75 -0.45
C LEU A 56 -5.32 20.95 -0.55
N LEU A 57 -4.01 20.70 -0.64
CA LEU A 57 -3.02 21.75 -0.83
C LEU A 57 -3.25 22.50 -2.14
N LYS A 58 -3.59 21.78 -3.22
CA LYS A 58 -3.99 22.40 -4.48
C LYS A 58 -5.27 23.21 -4.34
N ALA A 59 -6.31 22.63 -3.75
CA ALA A 59 -7.63 23.24 -3.67
C ALA A 59 -7.66 24.51 -2.79
N LYS A 60 -6.96 24.51 -1.65
CA LYS A 60 -6.99 25.60 -0.68
C LYS A 60 -5.91 26.67 -0.91
N PHE A 61 -4.72 26.25 -1.33
CA PHE A 61 -3.54 27.13 -1.39
C PHE A 61 -3.01 27.33 -2.82
N ASN A 62 -3.67 26.75 -3.83
CA ASN A 62 -3.26 26.83 -5.23
C ASN A 62 -1.81 26.39 -5.50
N VAL A 63 -1.28 25.48 -4.68
CA VAL A 63 0.08 24.94 -4.82
C VAL A 63 0.21 24.18 -6.14
N HIS A 64 1.40 24.13 -6.74
CA HIS A 64 1.64 23.27 -7.89
C HIS A 64 1.53 21.79 -7.50
N GLU A 65 0.57 21.10 -8.10
CA GLU A 65 0.26 19.69 -7.82
C GLU A 65 1.48 18.78 -8.00
N VAL A 66 2.24 19.01 -9.08
CA VAL A 66 3.47 18.24 -9.38
C VAL A 66 4.47 18.32 -8.23
N VAL A 67 4.78 19.53 -7.76
CA VAL A 67 5.76 19.71 -6.68
C VAL A 67 5.23 19.12 -5.38
N SER A 68 3.97 19.41 -5.01
CA SER A 68 3.38 18.89 -3.78
C SER A 68 3.34 17.36 -3.76
N SER A 69 2.97 16.73 -4.87
CA SER A 69 2.88 15.27 -4.97
C SER A 69 4.26 14.58 -4.92
N ILE A 70 5.30 15.19 -5.52
CA ILE A 70 6.68 14.69 -5.38
C ILE A 70 7.17 14.82 -3.93
N MET A 71 6.92 15.95 -3.27
CA MET A 71 7.30 16.11 -1.85
C MET A 71 6.57 15.11 -0.96
N MET A 72 5.29 14.84 -1.23
CA MET A 72 4.51 13.84 -0.51
C MET A 72 5.04 12.41 -0.70
N ASN A 73 5.68 12.09 -1.82
CA ASN A 73 6.37 10.80 -2.00
C ASN A 73 7.54 10.64 -1.02
N TRP A 74 8.35 11.69 -0.85
CA TRP A 74 9.47 11.68 0.10
C TRP A 74 8.99 11.60 1.54
N ILE A 75 7.93 12.33 1.88
CA ILE A 75 7.32 12.25 3.22
C ILE A 75 6.83 10.82 3.49
N ALA A 76 6.13 10.20 2.53
CA ALA A 76 5.69 8.81 2.66
C ALA A 76 6.88 7.87 2.87
N TYR A 77 7.93 8.03 2.05
CA TYR A 77 9.16 7.24 2.15
C TYR A 77 9.75 7.30 3.55
N TRP A 78 9.98 8.50 4.09
CA TRP A 78 10.57 8.66 5.41
C TRP A 78 9.67 8.13 6.53
N ILE A 79 8.35 8.31 6.42
CA ILE A 79 7.42 7.73 7.39
C ILE A 79 7.58 6.20 7.42
N VAL A 80 7.54 5.54 6.26
CA VAL A 80 7.67 4.08 6.20
C VAL A 80 9.05 3.64 6.65
N TYR A 81 10.10 4.33 6.21
CA TYR A 81 11.49 4.05 6.55
C TYR A 81 11.74 4.07 8.06
N TYR A 82 11.16 5.02 8.81
CA TYR A 82 11.31 5.09 10.26
C TYR A 82 10.36 4.15 11.03
N ASN A 83 9.16 3.89 10.50
CA ASN A 83 8.15 3.12 11.24
C ASN A 83 8.29 1.61 11.04
N ILE A 84 8.68 1.14 9.86
CA ILE A 84 8.84 -0.31 9.58
C ILE A 84 9.87 -0.93 10.55
N PRO A 85 11.10 -0.41 10.71
CA PRO A 85 12.10 -1.01 11.60
C PRO A 85 11.73 -0.86 13.07
N LYS A 86 10.93 0.15 13.43
CA LYS A 86 10.54 0.41 14.82
C LYS A 86 9.44 -0.54 15.31
N TYR A 87 8.45 -0.83 14.47
CA TYR A 87 7.25 -1.58 14.87
C TYR A 87 7.12 -2.96 14.20
N PHE A 88 7.71 -3.13 13.02
CA PHE A 88 7.48 -4.29 12.17
C PHE A 88 8.78 -4.94 11.67
N LYS A 89 9.92 -4.72 12.34
CA LYS A 89 11.26 -5.15 11.91
C LYS A 89 11.33 -6.64 11.52
N GLY A 90 11.85 -6.92 10.33
CA GLY A 90 12.22 -8.28 9.90
C GLY A 90 13.48 -8.79 10.61
N GLU A 91 13.69 -10.12 10.60
CA GLU A 91 14.85 -10.75 11.26
C GLU A 91 16.19 -10.42 10.57
N PHE A 92 16.19 -10.28 9.25
CA PHE A 92 17.44 -10.31 8.46
C PHE A 92 17.87 -8.94 7.92
N LEU A 93 16.93 -8.02 7.69
CA LEU A 93 17.20 -6.73 7.04
C LEU A 93 16.64 -5.59 7.87
N GLU A 94 17.46 -4.56 8.09
CA GLU A 94 17.14 -3.40 8.95
C GLU A 94 15.95 -2.60 8.42
N THR A 95 15.68 -2.62 7.11
CA THR A 95 14.66 -1.79 6.44
C THR A 95 13.47 -2.58 5.91
N GLU A 96 13.36 -3.86 6.25
CA GLU A 96 12.23 -4.70 5.81
C GLU A 96 11.27 -4.99 6.95
N SER A 97 9.99 -5.17 6.59
CA SER A 97 9.02 -5.70 7.54
C SER A 97 9.23 -7.21 7.74
N ARG A 98 8.71 -7.75 8.83
CA ARG A 98 8.49 -9.19 8.98
C ARG A 98 7.70 -9.73 7.79
N MET A 99 8.01 -10.97 7.40
CA MET A 99 7.23 -11.65 6.37
C MET A 99 5.78 -11.77 6.83
N LEU A 100 4.84 -11.45 5.94
CA LEU A 100 3.42 -11.60 6.22
C LEU A 100 3.06 -13.10 6.36
N PRO A 101 2.21 -13.47 7.33
CA PRO A 101 1.70 -14.84 7.44
C PRO A 101 0.84 -15.20 6.23
N GLU A 102 0.78 -16.49 5.86
CA GLU A 102 0.05 -16.93 4.66
C GLU A 102 -1.44 -16.56 4.68
N THR A 103 -2.02 -16.37 5.87
CA THR A 103 -3.40 -15.90 6.10
C THR A 103 -3.61 -14.43 5.72
N ALA A 104 -2.57 -13.60 5.81
CA ALA A 104 -2.59 -12.18 5.45
C ALA A 104 -2.19 -11.93 3.99
N THR A 105 -1.70 -12.95 3.28
CA THR A 105 -1.31 -12.83 1.87
C THR A 105 -2.48 -13.10 0.92
N LEU A 106 -2.48 -12.39 -0.22
CA LEU A 106 -3.38 -12.63 -1.36
C LEU A 106 -3.04 -13.92 -2.14
N ARG A 107 -2.02 -14.67 -1.73
CA ARG A 107 -1.55 -15.88 -2.42
C ARG A 107 -2.51 -17.03 -2.17
N VAL A 108 -2.85 -17.78 -3.22
CA VAL A 108 -3.67 -19.00 -3.12
C VAL A 108 -2.96 -20.15 -3.81
N SER A 109 -2.96 -21.31 -3.16
CA SER A 109 -2.19 -22.48 -3.59
C SER A 109 -2.63 -23.01 -4.95
N TRP A 110 -3.95 -23.06 -5.21
CA TRP A 110 -4.49 -23.48 -6.51
C TRP A 110 -4.00 -22.58 -7.66
N LEU A 111 -4.02 -21.26 -7.46
CA LEU A 111 -3.62 -20.32 -8.51
C LEU A 111 -2.09 -20.38 -8.77
N SER A 112 -1.28 -20.53 -7.72
CA SER A 112 0.17 -20.70 -7.85
C SER A 112 0.54 -22.03 -8.52
N SER A 113 -0.26 -23.09 -8.30
CA SER A 113 -0.03 -24.42 -8.91
C SER A 113 -0.27 -24.46 -10.42
N ILE A 114 -1.20 -23.65 -10.95
CA ILE A 114 -1.49 -23.56 -12.38
C ILE A 114 -0.33 -22.91 -13.15
N PHE A 115 0.42 -22.01 -12.51
CA PHE A 115 1.51 -21.26 -13.11
C PHE A 115 2.89 -21.74 -12.66
N SER A 116 3.04 -23.06 -12.47
CA SER A 116 4.32 -23.70 -12.14
C SER A 116 5.05 -23.10 -10.93
N GLY A 117 4.30 -22.66 -9.91
CA GLY A 117 4.86 -22.10 -8.68
C GLY A 117 5.26 -20.62 -8.78
N SER A 118 4.89 -19.92 -9.86
CA SER A 118 5.08 -18.47 -9.96
C SER A 118 4.37 -17.70 -8.83
N TYR A 119 4.87 -16.50 -8.51
CA TYR A 119 4.37 -15.60 -7.46
C TYR A 119 3.04 -14.92 -7.80
N ILE A 120 2.15 -15.64 -8.49
CA ILE A 120 0.81 -15.18 -8.83
C ILE A 120 -0.10 -15.24 -7.60
N ASN A 121 -0.93 -14.21 -7.46
CA ASN A 121 -1.86 -14.03 -6.35
C ASN A 121 -3.18 -13.42 -6.84
N LEU A 122 -4.17 -13.34 -5.95
CA LEU A 122 -5.50 -12.80 -6.27
C LEU A 122 -5.49 -11.33 -6.71
N GLY A 123 -4.35 -10.63 -6.57
CA GLY A 123 -4.16 -9.29 -7.09
C GLY A 123 -4.44 -9.14 -8.58
N ILE A 124 -4.27 -10.20 -9.39
CA ILE A 124 -4.63 -10.18 -10.82
C ILE A 124 -6.14 -9.92 -11.01
N PHE A 125 -7.00 -10.57 -10.23
CA PHE A 125 -8.44 -10.36 -10.35
C PHE A 125 -8.82 -8.95 -9.91
N LEU A 126 -8.22 -8.45 -8.82
CA LEU A 126 -8.43 -7.08 -8.36
C LEU A 126 -8.00 -6.06 -9.42
N ALA A 127 -6.86 -6.28 -10.08
CA ALA A 127 -6.35 -5.41 -11.13
C ALA A 127 -7.25 -5.37 -12.39
N ILE A 128 -7.95 -6.47 -12.69
CA ILE A 128 -8.90 -6.53 -13.81
C ILE A 128 -10.20 -5.79 -13.46
N THR A 129 -10.60 -5.80 -12.19
CA THR A 129 -11.85 -5.15 -11.74
C THR A 129 -11.73 -3.65 -11.48
N ALA A 130 -10.52 -3.14 -11.27
CA ALA A 130 -10.24 -1.75 -10.95
C ALA A 130 -10.13 -0.87 -12.21
#